data_AF-A0A6A7LCC5-F1
#
_entry.id   AF-A0A6A7LCC5-F1
#
_cell.length_a   1.000
_cell.length_b   1.000
_cell.length_c   1.000
_cell.angle_alpha   90.00
_cell.angle_beta   90.00
_cell.angle_gamma   90.00
#
_symmetry.space_group_name_H-M   'P 1'
#
loop_
_entity.id
_entity.type
_entity.pdbx_description
1 polymer ?
#
loop_
_entity_poly.entity_id
_entity_poly.type
_entity_poly.pdbx_seq_one_letter_code
_entity_poly.pdbx_strand_id
1 'polypeptide(L)'
;MVVGFEWIIIIVVIVILFFGVKKIPQLARSFGKASAEFRKSKLEADRDLALLKDQTDVSNIDREKLETIADTLGIDYSNKNDDELRNAINKEVTKEKK
;
A
#
# COMPACT_ATOMS: atom_id res chain seq x y z
N MET A 1 9.25 42.32 13.02
CA MET A 1 8.28 41.56 12.21
C MET A 1 7.92 40.30 12.98
N VAL A 2 6.90 40.36 13.85
CA VAL A 2 6.52 39.25 14.76
C VAL A 2 5.02 38.93 14.70
N VAL A 3 4.28 39.66 13.86
CA VAL A 3 2.80 39.72 13.86
C VAL A 3 2.16 38.36 13.59
N GLY A 4 2.80 37.44 12.86
CA GLY A 4 2.21 36.14 12.53
C GLY A 4 2.23 35.11 13.67
N PHE A 5 3.26 35.09 14.51
CA PHE A 5 3.40 34.06 15.56
C PHE A 5 2.43 34.31 16.73
N GLU A 6 2.15 35.58 17.03
CA GLU A 6 1.19 36.00 18.05
C GLU A 6 -0.22 35.49 17.74
N TRP A 7 -0.68 35.61 16.48
CA TRP A 7 -1.98 35.07 16.05
C TRP A 7 -2.07 33.55 16.18
N ILE A 8 -0.99 32.83 15.85
CA ILE A 8 -0.94 31.37 16.00
C ILE A 8 -1.10 30.97 17.47
N ILE A 9 -0.39 31.64 18.38
CA ILE A 9 -0.53 31.40 19.83
C ILE A 9 -1.96 31.66 20.28
N ILE A 10 -2.57 32.78 19.88
CA ILE A 10 -3.94 33.12 20.27
C ILE A 10 -4.93 32.01 19.85
N ILE A 11 -4.82 31.51 18.62
CA ILE A 11 -5.67 30.41 18.14
C ILE A 11 -5.46 29.15 18.97
N VAL A 12 -4.21 28.80 19.29
CA VAL A 12 -3.90 27.63 20.11
C VAL A 12 -4.49 27.75 21.51
N VAL A 13 -4.40 28.93 22.14
CA VAL A 13 -5.01 29.18 23.45
C VAL A 13 -6.52 29.01 23.40
N ILE A 14 -7.18 29.57 22.38
CA ILE A 14 -8.63 29.42 22.19
C ILE A 14 -9.01 27.94 22.09
N VAL A 15 -8.32 27.17 21.25
CA VAL A 15 -8.56 25.71 21.11
C VAL A 15 -8.35 25.00 22.45
N ILE A 16 -7.31 25.34 23.20
CA ILE A 16 -7.04 24.75 24.52
C ILE A 16 -8.13 25.13 25.53
N LEU A 17 -8.70 26.34 25.50
CA LEU A 17 -9.78 26.73 26.40
C LEU A 17 -11.07 25.95 26.13
N PHE A 18 -11.43 25.75 24.85
CA PHE A 18 -12.63 25.00 24.48
C PHE A 18 -12.49 23.50 24.68
N PHE A 19 -11.37 22.91 24.27
CA PHE A 19 -11.16 21.46 24.31
C PHE A 19 -10.49 21.00 25.62
N GLY A 20 -9.76 21.88 26.29
CA GLY A 20 -8.97 21.57 27.49
C GLY A 20 -7.59 20.97 27.16
N VAL A 21 -6.57 21.34 27.96
CA VAL A 21 -5.19 20.83 27.83
C VAL A 21 -5.08 19.30 27.90
N LYS A 22 -6.05 18.62 28.54
CA LYS A 22 -6.06 17.16 28.69
C LYS A 22 -6.38 16.42 27.39
N LYS A 23 -6.98 17.08 26.38
CA LYS A 23 -7.35 16.43 25.10
C LYS A 23 -6.14 16.20 24.19
N ILE A 24 -5.16 17.11 24.19
CA ILE A 24 -3.94 16.95 23.39
C ILE A 24 -3.20 15.63 23.70
N PRO A 25 -2.86 15.30 24.95
CA PRO A 25 -2.19 14.03 25.26
C PRO A 25 -3.10 12.81 25.06
N GLN A 26 -4.43 12.94 25.20
CA GLN A 26 -5.36 11.85 24.89
C GLN A 26 -5.38 11.54 23.38
N LEU A 27 -5.45 12.56 22.53
CA LEU A 27 -5.41 12.44 21.07
C LEU A 27 -4.07 11.89 20.58
N ALA A 28 -2.95 12.37 21.13
CA ALA A 28 -1.63 11.84 20.79
C ALA A 28 -1.51 10.35 21.15
N ARG A 29 -2.04 9.93 22.31
CA ARG A 29 -2.06 8.51 22.72
C ARG A 29 -2.97 7.66 21.83
N SER A 30 -4.18 8.11 21.50
CA SER A 30 -5.08 7.34 20.64
C SER A 30 -4.54 7.24 19.21
N PHE A 31 -4.03 8.34 18.67
CA PHE A 31 -3.38 8.36 17.35
C PHE A 31 -2.13 7.49 17.32
N GLY A 32 -1.30 7.55 18.36
CA GLY A 32 -0.12 6.70 18.49
C GLY A 32 -0.46 5.20 18.54
N LYS A 33 -1.52 4.82 19.27
CA LYS A 33 -2.03 3.44 19.29
C LYS A 33 -2.53 3.01 17.92
N ALA A 34 -3.38 3.81 17.28
CA ALA A 34 -3.92 3.52 15.96
C ALA A 34 -2.81 3.38 14.91
N SER A 35 -1.81 4.27 14.92
CA SER A 35 -0.65 4.20 14.03
C SER A 35 0.22 2.96 14.28
N ALA A 36 0.40 2.57 15.54
CA ALA A 36 1.14 1.37 15.90
C ALA A 36 0.42 0.09 15.46
N GLU A 37 -0.89 -0.01 15.69
CA GLU A 37 -1.70 -1.14 15.20
C GLU A 37 -1.71 -1.20 13.67
N PHE A 38 -1.93 -0.06 13.00
CA PHE A 38 -1.87 0.01 11.54
C PHE A 38 -0.53 -0.46 10.98
N ARG A 39 0.59 -0.05 11.59
CA ARG A 39 1.93 -0.52 11.19
C ARG A 39 2.10 -2.03 11.37
N LYS A 40 1.59 -2.60 12.45
CA LYS A 40 1.61 -4.06 12.68
C LYS A 40 0.79 -4.80 11.64
N SER A 41 -0.46 -4.38 11.44
CA SER A 41 -1.34 -4.98 10.45
C SER A 41 -0.79 -4.86 9.03
N LYS A 42 -0.14 -3.74 8.69
CA LYS A 42 0.54 -3.59 7.40
C LYS A 42 1.69 -4.58 7.24
N LEU A 43 2.53 -4.75 8.28
CA LEU A 43 3.65 -5.69 8.25
C LEU A 43 3.16 -7.14 8.13
N GLU A 44 2.10 -7.49 8.85
CA GLU A 44 1.45 -8.79 8.76
C GLU A 44 0.87 -9.01 7.36
N ALA A 45 0.15 -8.03 6.80
CA ALA A 45 -0.37 -8.11 5.44
C ALA A 45 0.74 -8.26 4.39
N ASP A 46 1.84 -7.50 4.50
CA ASP A 46 2.98 -7.61 3.59
C ASP A 46 3.63 -9.01 3.68
N ARG A 47 3.69 -9.59 4.88
CA ARG A 47 4.18 -10.96 5.10
C ARG A 47 3.24 -12.01 4.51
N ASP A 48 1.94 -11.88 4.73
CA ASP A 48 0.94 -12.80 4.19
C ASP A 48 0.93 -12.74 2.66
N LEU A 49 1.04 -11.54 2.08
CA LEU A 49 1.21 -11.37 0.64
C LEU A 49 2.51 -12.02 0.14
N ALA A 50 3.62 -11.90 0.87
CA ALA A 50 4.87 -12.56 0.50
C ALA A 50 4.75 -14.09 0.56
N LEU A 51 4.06 -14.64 1.56
CA LEU A 51 3.79 -16.07 1.69
C LEU A 51 2.86 -16.58 0.58
N LEU A 52 1.82 -15.82 0.23
CA LEU A 52 0.93 -16.13 -0.90
C LEU A 52 1.68 -16.06 -2.23
N LYS A 53 2.62 -15.13 -2.37
CA LYS A 53 3.47 -15.02 -3.57
C LYS A 53 4.47 -16.16 -3.70
N ASP A 54 4.91 -16.73 -2.57
CA ASP A 54 5.76 -17.92 -2.52
C ASP A 54 4.96 -19.21 -2.76
N GLN A 55 3.71 -19.26 -2.29
CA GLN A 55 2.77 -20.37 -2.52
C GLN A 55 2.06 -20.32 -3.89
N THR A 56 2.00 -19.16 -4.54
CA THR A 56 1.74 -19.06 -5.98
C THR A 56 3.03 -19.37 -6.72
N ASP A 57 3.39 -20.64 -6.65
CA ASP A 57 4.26 -21.23 -7.65
C ASP A 57 3.61 -20.95 -9.02
N VAL A 58 4.18 -19.97 -9.73
CA VAL A 58 3.71 -19.56 -11.06
C VAL A 58 3.72 -20.76 -12.00
N SER A 59 4.42 -21.86 -11.68
CA SER A 59 4.40 -23.14 -12.39
C SER A 59 2.99 -23.76 -12.56
N ASN A 60 2.05 -23.48 -11.65
CA ASN A 60 0.69 -24.05 -11.62
C ASN A 60 -0.44 -23.06 -11.98
N ILE A 61 -0.13 -21.93 -12.62
CA ILE A 61 -1.17 -21.05 -13.17
C ILE A 61 -1.75 -21.69 -14.44
N ASP A 62 -3.04 -22.05 -14.40
CA ASP A 62 -3.76 -22.59 -15.56
C ASP A 62 -3.60 -21.69 -16.80
N ARG A 63 -3.46 -22.31 -17.97
CA ARG A 63 -3.27 -21.61 -19.24
C ARG A 63 -4.29 -20.49 -19.47
N GLU A 64 -5.55 -20.73 -19.14
CA GLU A 64 -6.66 -19.77 -19.24
C GLU A 64 -6.39 -18.44 -18.49
N LYS A 65 -5.77 -18.51 -17.31
CA LYS A 65 -5.42 -17.31 -16.52
C LYS A 65 -4.26 -16.57 -17.15
N LEU A 66 -3.28 -17.29 -17.72
CA LEU A 66 -2.17 -16.68 -18.45
C LEU A 66 -2.67 -15.94 -19.70
N GLU A 67 -3.63 -16.52 -20.42
CA GLU A 67 -4.28 -15.91 -21.58
C GLU A 67 -5.03 -14.62 -21.19
N THR A 68 -5.80 -14.63 -20.10
CA THR A 68 -6.52 -13.45 -19.61
C THR A 68 -5.58 -12.29 -19.25
N ILE A 69 -4.45 -12.60 -18.60
CA ILE A 69 -3.43 -11.60 -18.26
C ILE A 69 -2.75 -11.09 -19.54
N ALA A 70 -2.46 -11.98 -20.49
CA ALA A 70 -1.85 -11.61 -21.76
C ALA A 70 -2.76 -10.70 -22.59
N ASP A 71 -4.06 -10.98 -22.67
CA ASP A 71 -5.06 -10.12 -23.30
C ASP A 71 -5.09 -8.72 -22.67
N THR A 72 -5.07 -8.66 -21.33
CA THR A 72 -5.05 -7.39 -20.59
C THR A 72 -3.79 -6.58 -20.89
N LEU A 73 -2.66 -7.25 -21.12
CA LEU A 73 -1.36 -6.64 -21.42
C LEU A 73 -1.12 -6.47 -22.94
N GLY A 74 -2.05 -6.87 -23.80
CA GLY A 74 -1.89 -6.82 -25.26
C GLY A 74 -0.78 -7.73 -25.80
N ILE A 75 -0.48 -8.84 -25.11
CA ILE A 75 0.56 -9.80 -25.50
C ILE A 75 -0.08 -10.89 -26.35
N ASP A 76 0.34 -11.05 -27.62
CA ASP A 76 -0.08 -12.20 -28.42
C ASP A 76 0.47 -13.51 -27.81
N TYR A 77 -0.45 -14.46 -27.59
CA TYR A 77 -0.19 -15.75 -26.94
C TYR A 77 -0.56 -16.95 -27.81
N SER A 78 -1.12 -16.73 -29.01
CA SER A 78 -1.65 -17.79 -29.88
C SER A 78 -0.60 -18.83 -30.27
N ASN A 79 0.65 -18.40 -30.42
CA ASN A 79 1.79 -19.24 -30.83
C ASN A 79 2.78 -19.52 -29.68
N LYS A 80 2.39 -19.29 -28.43
CA LYS A 80 3.25 -19.50 -27.25
C LYS A 80 2.79 -20.70 -26.44
N ASN A 81 3.75 -21.51 -26.01
CA ASN A 81 3.51 -22.48 -24.95
C ASN A 81 3.42 -21.79 -23.57
N ASP A 82 3.00 -22.52 -22.56
CA ASP A 82 2.67 -21.95 -21.24
C ASP A 82 3.89 -21.27 -20.57
N ASP A 83 5.09 -21.82 -20.78
CA ASP A 83 6.34 -21.28 -20.24
C ASP A 83 6.79 -20.01 -20.98
N GLU A 84 6.66 -19.99 -22.30
CA GLU A 84 6.93 -18.81 -23.13
C GLU A 84 5.94 -17.68 -22.84
N LEU A 85 4.67 -18.01 -22.62
CA LEU A 85 3.64 -17.05 -22.26
C LEU A 85 3.91 -16.41 -20.90
N ARG A 86 4.25 -17.22 -19.89
CA ARG A 86 4.67 -16.74 -18.56
C ARG A 86 5.88 -15.82 -18.64
N ASN A 87 6.90 -16.20 -19.42
CA ASN A 87 8.10 -15.38 -19.58
C ASN A 87 7.80 -14.05 -20.27
N ALA A 88 6.92 -14.04 -21.27
CA ALA A 88 6.48 -12.81 -21.92
C ALA A 88 5.73 -11.87 -20.96
N ILE A 89 4.81 -12.41 -20.16
CA ILE A 89 4.07 -11.66 -19.14
C ILE A 89 5.02 -11.08 -18.09
N ASN A 90 5.92 -11.90 -17.53
CA ASN A 90 6.89 -11.47 -16.52
C ASN A 90 7.81 -10.36 -17.05
N LYS A 91 8.21 -10.43 -18.32
CA LYS A 91 9.03 -9.42 -18.97
C LYS A 91 8.30 -8.08 -19.07
N GLU A 92 7.03 -8.08 -19.43
CA GLU A 92 6.24 -6.85 -19.59
C GLU A 92 5.88 -6.21 -18.24
N VAL A 93 5.43 -7.01 -17.26
CA VAL A 93 5.10 -6.55 -15.90
C VAL A 93 6.30 -5.92 -15.19
N THR A 94 7.51 -6.45 -15.44
CA THR A 94 8.74 -5.91 -14.85
C THR A 94 9.22 -4.63 -15.56
N LYS A 95 8.89 -4.48 -16.85
CA LYS A 95 9.25 -3.32 -17.67
C LYS A 95 8.38 -2.10 -17.35
N GLU A 96 7.08 -2.30 -17.09
CA GLU A 96 6.14 -1.26 -16.61
C GLU A 96 6.51 -0.68 -15.24
N LYS A 97 7.23 -1.43 -14.40
CA LYS A 97 7.61 -0.98 -13.04
C LYS A 97 8.86 -0.09 -12.98
N LYS A 98 9.53 0.17 -14.10
CA LYS A 98 10.80 0.91 -14.15
C LYS A 98 10.65 2.21 -14.93
#